data_AF-A0A318J8H6-F1
#
_entry.id   AF-A0A318J8H6-F1
#
_cell.length_a   1.000
_cell.length_b   1.000
_cell.length_c   1.000
_cell.angle_alpha   90.00
_cell.angle_beta   90.00
_cell.angle_gamma   90.00
#
_symmetry.space_group_name_H-M   'P 1'
#
loop_
_entity.id
_entity.type
_entity.pdbx_description
1 polymer ?
#
loop_
_entity_poly.entity_id
_entity_poly.type
_entity_poly.pdbx_seq_one_letter_code
_entity_poly.pdbx_strand_id
1 'polypeptide(L)'
;MRKDQYLSDSDVIEFVVWFSSEITEPKLTHCYEKSNGSIVKFNSLIDALKQYEWPFRFTGPGNKEFKGKGYKESEQALSYLANNLRLALDAGNDNEACEWACRIMKWGGVTNGNASWLRDHVNGLATEILTVKSALNAGEEGVQALQSVRRFNSGMTKVYSLLVPGFIIYDSRVAAALAWFVNEWCEKTDRKIVPTLLAFPCMPAKEGENPRIRKSRNPSNGTREFPQLNNQARVHAQWNIRASWLLDACLNHSNSIQFNNLRELEAALFMWGYNLNSHEKTEVDRTSDVELDELAVSEVIARQPDWLQDKTLSKKKPFQWIFDVERDALIIDRGLKDRDIFTTTHIFILLHQLYDEFGHEWFPLANNVQTLEDGSEQPGLGKALYSIKPNTTYAQASSQLAPILMRYEIFDWKRSSRSNQFRLQITPPSSIADMRMLLAQVAH
;
A
#
# COMPACT_ATOMS: atom_id res chain seq x y z
N MET A 1 -5.84 7.59 -13.78
CA MET A 1 -7.22 8.01 -13.44
C MET A 1 -7.19 9.49 -13.05
N ARG A 2 -8.24 10.26 -13.34
CA ARG A 2 -8.40 11.64 -12.88
C ARG A 2 -9.17 11.69 -11.55
N LYS A 3 -9.06 12.79 -10.79
CA LYS A 3 -9.72 12.95 -9.47
C LYS A 3 -11.24 12.74 -9.55
N ASP A 4 -11.88 13.33 -10.55
CA ASP A 4 -13.33 13.22 -10.79
C ASP A 4 -13.75 11.77 -11.06
N GLN A 5 -12.98 11.03 -11.86
CA GLN A 5 -13.21 9.61 -12.11
C GLN A 5 -13.09 8.77 -10.84
N TYR A 6 -12.05 9.00 -10.04
CA TYR A 6 -11.84 8.29 -8.76
C TYR A 6 -12.99 8.54 -7.79
N LEU A 7 -13.41 9.80 -7.64
CA LEU A 7 -14.49 10.18 -6.73
C LEU A 7 -15.89 9.87 -7.26
N SER A 8 -16.03 9.43 -8.52
CA SER A 8 -17.29 8.98 -9.11
C SER A 8 -17.53 7.48 -8.99
N ASP A 9 -16.54 6.72 -8.53
CA ASP A 9 -16.67 5.29 -8.29
C ASP A 9 -17.66 5.01 -7.14
N SER A 10 -18.52 4.01 -7.30
CA SER A 10 -19.61 3.73 -6.35
C SER A 10 -19.10 3.34 -4.97
N ASP A 11 -18.08 2.49 -4.88
CA ASP A 11 -17.52 2.08 -3.58
C ASP A 11 -16.81 3.25 -2.91
N VAL A 12 -16.12 4.09 -3.70
CA VAL A 12 -15.50 5.32 -3.18
C VAL A 12 -16.55 6.29 -2.63
N ILE A 13 -17.66 6.51 -3.34
CA ILE A 13 -18.77 7.37 -2.87
C ILE A 13 -19.36 6.83 -1.57
N GLU A 14 -19.69 5.54 -1.52
CA GLU A 14 -20.26 4.91 -0.34
C GLU A 14 -19.31 4.99 0.87
N PHE A 15 -18.02 4.75 0.66
CA PHE A 15 -17.02 4.92 1.71
C PHE A 15 -16.87 6.38 2.14
N VAL A 16 -16.89 7.35 1.22
CA VAL A 16 -16.85 8.78 1.55
C VAL A 16 -18.01 9.14 2.46
N VAL A 17 -19.23 8.74 2.12
CA VAL A 17 -20.43 8.99 2.94
C VAL A 17 -20.26 8.34 4.32
N TRP A 18 -19.87 7.07 4.37
CA TRP A 18 -19.70 6.35 5.63
C TRP A 18 -18.60 6.96 6.51
N PHE A 19 -17.41 7.22 5.97
CA PHE A 19 -16.30 7.74 6.75
C PHE A 19 -16.55 9.19 7.19
N SER A 20 -17.26 9.99 6.37
CA SER A 20 -17.75 11.30 6.78
C SER A 20 -18.66 11.23 7.99
N SER A 21 -19.53 10.21 8.06
CA SER A 21 -20.38 9.99 9.24
C SER A 21 -19.58 9.61 10.48
N GLU A 22 -18.51 8.81 10.36
CA GLU A 22 -17.62 8.50 11.49
C GLU A 22 -16.79 9.72 11.94
N ILE A 23 -16.59 10.72 11.08
CA ILE A 23 -16.00 12.02 11.43
C ILE A 23 -16.98 12.88 12.26
N THR A 24 -18.26 12.93 11.91
CA THR A 24 -19.26 13.78 12.58
C THR A 24 -19.91 13.13 13.78
N GLU A 25 -20.20 11.83 13.68
CA GLU A 25 -20.91 11.00 14.65
C GLU A 25 -20.08 9.73 14.92
N PRO A 26 -18.96 9.84 15.67
CA PRO A 26 -18.02 8.75 15.82
C PRO A 26 -18.66 7.56 16.54
N LYS A 27 -18.57 6.37 15.93
CA LYS A 27 -19.04 5.10 16.53
C LYS A 27 -17.87 4.17 16.85
N LEU A 28 -16.76 4.33 16.15
CA LEU A 28 -15.57 3.52 16.32
C LEU A 28 -14.67 4.05 17.43
N THR A 29 -14.12 3.12 18.20
CA THR A 29 -13.07 3.37 19.19
C THR A 29 -11.82 2.59 18.83
N HIS A 30 -10.68 2.98 19.38
CA HIS A 30 -9.42 2.25 19.18
C HIS A 30 -8.53 2.32 20.39
N CYS A 31 -7.73 1.29 20.63
CA CYS A 31 -6.74 1.29 21.68
C CYS A 31 -5.51 0.46 21.32
N TYR A 32 -4.37 0.84 21.88
CA TYR A 32 -3.13 0.07 21.73
C TYR A 32 -2.14 0.37 22.86
N GLU A 33 -1.18 -0.54 23.06
CA GLU A 33 -0.02 -0.32 23.93
C GLU A 33 1.14 0.32 23.12
N LYS A 34 1.72 1.39 23.65
CA LYS A 34 2.95 2.02 23.15
C LYS A 34 4.17 1.20 23.59
N SER A 35 5.30 1.36 22.90
CA SER A 35 6.55 0.65 23.24
C SER A 35 7.07 0.89 24.67
N ASN A 36 6.64 1.96 25.35
CA ASN A 36 6.97 2.25 26.75
C ASN A 36 6.02 1.59 27.77
N GLY A 37 5.03 0.82 27.31
CA GLY A 37 4.01 0.18 28.14
C GLY A 37 2.77 1.01 28.44
N SER A 38 2.73 2.27 28.01
CA SER A 38 1.52 3.10 28.19
C SER A 38 0.41 2.66 27.23
N ILE A 39 -0.81 2.58 27.73
CA ILE A 39 -1.99 2.28 26.93
C ILE A 39 -2.59 3.61 26.46
N VAL A 40 -2.90 3.69 25.18
CA VAL A 40 -3.62 4.81 24.57
C VAL A 40 -4.99 4.32 24.12
N LYS A 41 -6.01 5.15 24.35
CA LYS A 41 -7.39 4.87 23.96
C LYS A 41 -7.97 6.11 23.27
N PHE A 42 -8.69 5.90 22.18
CA PHE A 42 -9.40 6.92 21.43
C PHE A 42 -10.87 6.52 21.37
N ASN A 43 -11.75 7.45 21.73
CA ASN A 43 -13.19 7.28 21.53
C ASN A 43 -13.67 7.79 20.16
N SER A 44 -12.78 8.44 19.40
CA SER A 44 -13.06 9.04 18.09
C SER A 44 -11.77 9.55 17.44
N LEU A 45 -11.81 9.92 16.15
CA LEU A 45 -10.68 10.56 15.49
C LEU A 45 -10.33 11.93 16.11
N ILE A 46 -11.32 12.71 16.56
CA ILE A 46 -11.04 14.00 17.21
C ILE A 46 -10.35 13.82 18.56
N ASP A 47 -10.64 12.73 19.29
CA ASP A 47 -9.91 12.35 20.50
C ASP A 47 -8.48 11.93 20.16
N ALA A 48 -8.28 11.18 19.07
CA ALA A 48 -6.95 10.83 18.57
C ALA A 48 -6.10 12.08 18.22
N LEU A 49 -6.71 13.11 17.63
CA LEU A 49 -6.06 14.40 17.38
C LEU A 49 -5.67 15.12 18.68
N LYS A 50 -6.57 15.18 19.67
CA LYS A 50 -6.31 15.81 20.97
C LYS A 50 -5.13 15.17 21.70
N GLN A 51 -4.92 13.88 21.47
CA GLN A 51 -3.84 13.09 22.04
C GLN A 51 -2.61 12.99 21.12
N TYR A 52 -2.54 13.79 20.05
CA TYR A 52 -1.44 13.75 19.09
C TYR A 52 -0.07 13.89 19.77
N GLU A 53 0.82 12.97 19.44
CA GLU A 53 2.16 12.93 20.00
C GLU A 53 3.19 12.47 18.94
N TRP A 54 4.05 13.39 18.53
CA TRP A 54 5.21 13.15 17.69
C TRP A 54 6.40 14.00 18.16
N PRO A 55 7.28 13.45 19.02
CA PRO A 55 8.46 14.16 19.46
C PRO A 55 9.37 14.50 18.28
N PHE A 56 9.65 15.77 18.06
CA PHE A 56 10.54 16.25 17.00
C PHE A 56 11.60 17.18 17.56
N ARG A 57 12.76 17.22 16.88
CA ARG A 57 13.81 18.23 17.11
C ARG A 57 14.61 18.48 15.84
N PHE A 58 14.81 19.75 15.49
CA PHE A 58 15.79 20.17 14.50
C PHE A 58 16.35 21.55 14.85
N THR A 59 17.46 21.91 14.24
CA THR A 59 18.12 23.21 14.42
C THR A 59 17.86 24.02 13.16
N GLY A 60 17.43 25.28 13.23
CA GLY A 60 17.35 26.18 12.08
C GLY A 60 18.62 27.02 11.92
N PRO A 61 18.63 27.98 10.97
CA PRO A 61 19.68 28.98 10.84
C PRO A 61 19.97 29.71 12.17
N GLY A 62 21.23 30.10 12.38
CA GLY A 62 21.66 30.77 13.61
C GLY A 62 21.59 29.90 14.87
N ASN A 63 21.65 28.56 14.71
CA ASN A 63 21.56 27.59 15.81
C ASN A 63 20.23 27.63 16.60
N LYS A 64 19.17 28.20 16.03
CA LYS A 64 17.85 28.22 16.68
C LYS A 64 17.29 26.80 16.80
N GLU A 65 17.03 26.33 18.01
CA GLU A 65 16.39 25.02 18.21
C GLU A 65 14.88 25.07 18.01
N PHE A 66 14.35 24.08 17.29
CA PHE A 66 12.93 23.77 17.20
C PHE A 66 12.70 22.39 17.80
N LYS A 67 11.81 22.28 18.78
CA LYS A 67 11.44 21.02 19.43
C LYS A 67 10.01 21.10 19.96
N GLY A 68 9.36 19.96 20.04
CA GLY A 68 7.98 19.84 20.52
C GLY A 68 7.50 18.41 20.40
N LYS A 69 6.24 18.15 20.78
CA LYS A 69 5.62 16.83 20.59
C LYS A 69 4.14 16.88 20.25
N GLY A 70 3.42 17.93 20.63
CA GLY A 70 2.01 18.10 20.35
C GLY A 70 1.73 18.67 18.95
N TYR A 71 0.46 18.64 18.58
CA TYR A 71 0.03 19.04 17.23
C TYR A 71 0.36 20.49 16.91
N LYS A 72 0.00 21.44 17.79
CA LYS A 72 0.24 22.88 17.58
C LYS A 72 1.73 23.22 17.41
N GLU A 73 2.59 22.59 18.21
CA GLU A 73 4.05 22.78 18.11
C GLU A 73 4.57 22.23 16.77
N SER A 74 4.06 21.07 16.36
CA SER A 74 4.39 20.43 15.09
C SER A 74 3.93 21.28 13.90
N GLU A 75 2.72 21.83 13.94
CA GLU A 75 2.16 22.71 12.92
C GLU A 75 2.99 24.00 12.75
N GLN A 76 3.38 24.63 13.86
CA GLN A 76 4.26 25.81 13.83
C GLN A 76 5.62 25.49 13.21
N ALA A 77 6.22 24.36 13.58
CA ALA A 77 7.49 23.92 13.03
C ALA A 77 7.40 23.58 11.53
N LEU A 78 6.33 22.89 11.11
CA LEU A 78 6.07 22.57 9.71
C LEU A 78 5.79 23.82 8.88
N SER A 79 5.06 24.80 9.41
CA SER A 79 4.82 26.09 8.75
C SER A 79 6.13 26.83 8.50
N TYR A 80 7.03 26.84 9.50
CA TYR A 80 8.37 27.40 9.35
C TYR A 80 9.19 26.66 8.28
N LEU A 81 9.21 25.32 8.30
CA LEU A 81 9.91 24.51 7.30
C LEU A 81 9.35 24.72 5.89
N ALA A 82 8.02 24.75 5.74
CA ALA A 82 7.34 24.94 4.48
C ALA A 82 7.67 26.30 3.85
N ASN A 83 7.63 27.37 4.65
CA ASN A 83 7.93 28.71 4.16
C ASN A 83 9.36 28.84 3.66
N ASN A 84 10.33 28.33 4.40
CA ASN A 84 11.73 28.42 3.97
C ASN A 84 12.03 27.50 2.78
N LEU A 85 11.43 26.31 2.71
CA LEU A 85 11.56 25.46 1.52
C LEU A 85 10.98 26.16 0.28
N ARG A 86 9.81 26.80 0.38
CA ARG A 86 9.22 27.55 -0.75
C ARG A 86 10.14 28.68 -1.21
N LEU A 87 10.68 29.47 -0.28
CA LEU A 87 11.64 30.54 -0.63
C LEU A 87 12.87 30.01 -1.37
N ALA A 88 13.44 28.88 -0.92
CA ALA A 88 14.58 28.25 -1.59
C ALA A 88 14.23 27.75 -3.01
N LEU A 89 13.05 27.16 -3.17
CA LEU A 89 12.56 26.68 -4.48
C LEU A 89 12.28 27.85 -5.43
N ASP A 90 11.65 28.92 -4.95
CA ASP A 90 11.33 30.11 -5.75
C ASP A 90 12.61 30.84 -6.21
N ALA A 91 13.68 30.78 -5.41
CA ALA A 91 15.00 31.29 -5.76
C ALA A 91 15.80 30.36 -6.67
N GLY A 92 15.32 29.14 -6.95
CA GLY A 92 16.07 28.11 -7.67
C GLY A 92 17.34 27.66 -6.94
N ASN A 93 17.40 27.82 -5.61
CA ASN A 93 18.58 27.51 -4.81
C ASN A 93 18.56 26.06 -4.36
N ASP A 94 19.22 25.22 -5.15
CA ASP A 94 19.39 23.78 -4.93
C ASP A 94 19.94 23.42 -3.54
N ASN A 95 20.96 24.15 -3.06
CA ASN A 95 21.60 23.85 -1.78
C ASN A 95 20.66 24.15 -0.60
N GLU A 96 19.99 25.30 -0.63
CA GLU A 96 18.99 25.64 0.39
C GLU A 96 17.79 24.70 0.33
N ALA A 97 17.31 24.35 -0.88
CA ALA A 97 16.22 23.39 -1.03
C ALA A 97 16.59 22.03 -0.43
N CYS A 98 17.81 21.55 -0.66
CA CYS A 98 18.34 20.34 -0.05
C CYS A 98 18.40 20.45 1.47
N GLU A 99 18.90 21.56 2.01
CA GLU A 99 18.99 21.79 3.46
C GLU A 99 17.60 21.75 4.12
N TRP A 100 16.62 22.47 3.57
CA TRP A 100 15.26 22.52 4.10
C TRP A 100 14.54 21.18 3.95
N ALA A 101 14.71 20.48 2.83
CA ALA A 101 14.21 19.12 2.66
C ALA A 101 14.82 18.16 3.70
N CYS A 102 16.13 18.25 3.97
CA CYS A 102 16.79 17.45 5.00
C CYS A 102 16.27 17.76 6.41
N ARG A 103 15.95 19.03 6.70
CA ARG A 103 15.32 19.45 7.96
C ARG A 103 13.91 18.88 8.13
N ILE A 104 13.13 18.80 7.05
CA ILE A 104 11.84 18.10 7.03
C ILE A 104 12.03 16.60 7.31
N MET A 105 13.05 15.96 6.72
CA MET A 105 13.36 14.56 7.05
C MET A 105 13.74 14.36 8.52
N LYS A 106 14.44 15.34 9.12
CA LYS A 106 14.80 15.35 10.53
C LYS A 106 13.59 15.51 11.44
N TRP A 107 12.69 16.45 11.14
CA TRP A 107 11.39 16.56 11.83
C TRP A 107 10.60 15.24 11.73
N GLY A 108 10.61 14.61 10.55
CA GLY A 108 9.88 13.38 10.27
C GLY A 108 10.54 12.08 10.76
N GLY A 109 11.73 12.13 11.38
CA GLY A 109 12.44 10.94 11.86
C GLY A 109 12.87 9.96 10.75
N VAL A 110 13.04 10.46 9.53
CA VAL A 110 13.26 9.67 8.29
C VAL A 110 14.50 10.11 7.54
N THR A 111 15.56 10.48 8.26
CA THR A 111 16.84 10.93 7.68
C THR A 111 17.60 9.82 6.97
N ASN A 112 17.55 8.59 7.49
CA ASN A 112 18.33 7.46 6.97
C ASN A 112 17.96 7.18 5.51
N GLY A 113 18.96 7.16 4.62
CA GLY A 113 18.79 7.02 3.17
C GLY A 113 18.28 8.29 2.48
N ASN A 114 17.22 8.92 2.99
CA ASN A 114 16.60 10.09 2.34
C ASN A 114 17.52 11.32 2.34
N ALA A 115 18.18 11.62 3.46
CA ALA A 115 19.09 12.76 3.54
C ALA A 115 20.38 12.54 2.74
N SER A 116 20.79 11.28 2.51
CA SER A 116 21.88 11.00 1.55
C SER A 116 21.41 11.29 0.15
N TRP A 117 20.28 10.69 -0.25
CA TRP A 117 19.73 10.85 -1.59
C TRP A 117 19.55 12.33 -1.97
N LEU A 118 18.99 13.16 -1.07
CA LEU A 118 18.84 14.60 -1.30
C LEU A 118 20.17 15.31 -1.56
N ARG A 119 21.23 14.97 -0.80
CA ARG A 119 22.57 15.56 -0.97
C ARG A 119 23.25 15.06 -2.23
N ASP A 120 23.08 13.78 -2.55
CA ASP A 120 23.65 13.16 -3.76
C ASP A 120 22.98 13.69 -5.05
N HIS A 121 21.76 14.22 -4.94
CA HIS A 121 20.98 14.80 -6.04
C HIS A 121 20.80 16.31 -5.89
N VAL A 122 21.71 17.00 -5.19
CA VAL A 122 21.55 18.45 -4.92
C VAL A 122 21.49 19.27 -6.21
N ASN A 123 22.32 18.95 -7.22
CA ASN A 123 22.35 19.69 -8.47
C ASN A 123 21.06 19.47 -9.28
N GLY A 124 20.28 20.52 -9.49
CA GLY A 124 18.97 20.48 -10.13
C GLY A 124 17.81 20.10 -9.19
N LEU A 125 18.06 19.93 -7.89
CA LEU A 125 17.06 19.46 -6.93
C LEU A 125 15.83 20.37 -6.85
N ALA A 126 16.01 21.69 -6.88
CA ALA A 126 14.90 22.63 -6.81
C ALA A 126 13.94 22.42 -8.00
N THR A 127 14.51 22.25 -9.20
CA THR A 127 13.74 21.95 -10.41
C THR A 127 13.06 20.57 -10.33
N GLU A 128 13.75 19.56 -9.81
CA GLU A 128 13.17 18.22 -9.63
C GLU A 128 11.98 18.26 -8.65
N ILE A 129 12.12 18.92 -7.50
CA ILE A 129 11.05 19.09 -6.52
C ILE A 129 9.86 19.83 -7.13
N LEU A 130 10.08 20.91 -7.88
CA LEU A 130 9.00 21.66 -8.53
C LEU A 130 8.29 20.85 -9.63
N THR A 131 9.05 20.03 -10.37
CA THR A 131 8.51 19.13 -11.39
C THR A 131 7.61 18.08 -10.76
N VAL A 132 8.07 17.42 -9.69
CA VAL A 132 7.26 16.43 -8.97
C VAL A 132 6.07 17.08 -8.27
N LYS A 133 6.24 18.26 -7.64
CA LYS A 133 5.13 19.03 -7.08
C LYS A 133 4.03 19.27 -8.12
N SER A 134 4.40 19.65 -9.33
CA SER A 134 3.46 19.89 -10.42
C SER A 134 2.74 18.61 -10.85
N ALA A 135 3.47 17.50 -10.97
CA ALA A 135 2.90 16.19 -11.27
C ALA A 135 1.88 15.73 -10.22
N LEU A 136 2.20 15.87 -8.93
CA LEU A 136 1.29 15.50 -7.84
C LEU A 136 0.03 16.38 -7.76
N ASN A 137 0.11 17.62 -8.26
CA ASN A 137 -0.99 18.58 -8.24
C ASN A 137 -1.80 18.60 -9.55
N ALA A 138 -1.51 17.72 -10.51
CA ALA A 138 -2.12 17.75 -11.85
C ALA A 138 -3.60 17.32 -11.87
N GLY A 139 -4.12 16.77 -10.76
CA GLY A 139 -5.50 16.24 -10.70
C GLY A 139 -5.66 14.89 -11.41
N GLU A 140 -4.55 14.23 -11.72
CA GLU A 140 -4.49 12.91 -12.33
C GLU A 140 -3.31 12.09 -11.78
N GLU A 141 -3.43 10.77 -11.86
CA GLU A 141 -2.48 9.82 -11.29
C GLU A 141 -2.04 8.74 -12.30
N GLY A 142 -2.18 9.02 -13.60
CA GLY A 142 -1.75 8.11 -14.65
C GLY A 142 -0.22 7.96 -14.72
N VAL A 143 0.24 6.86 -15.31
CA VAL A 143 1.68 6.54 -15.45
C VAL A 143 2.46 7.69 -16.11
N GLN A 144 1.90 8.29 -17.16
CA GLN A 144 2.51 9.44 -17.85
C GLN A 144 2.63 10.66 -16.92
N ALA A 145 1.60 10.95 -16.13
CA ALA A 145 1.62 12.08 -15.18
C ALA A 145 2.71 11.91 -14.11
N LEU A 146 2.97 10.68 -13.67
CA LEU A 146 3.95 10.37 -12.62
C LEU A 146 5.31 9.91 -13.15
N GLN A 147 5.59 10.03 -14.45
CA GLN A 147 6.88 9.60 -15.03
C GLN A 147 8.08 10.31 -14.41
N SER A 148 7.92 11.58 -14.03
CA SER A 148 8.96 12.40 -13.40
C SER A 148 9.28 11.98 -11.95
N VAL A 149 8.44 11.16 -11.33
CA VAL A 149 8.61 10.71 -9.95
C VAL A 149 9.64 9.58 -9.89
N ARG A 150 10.92 9.96 -9.72
CA ARG A 150 12.04 9.02 -9.56
C ARG A 150 12.19 8.51 -8.13
N ARG A 151 11.93 9.38 -7.14
CA ARG A 151 12.01 9.06 -5.71
C ARG A 151 10.74 9.48 -4.98
N PHE A 152 10.07 8.51 -4.40
CA PHE A 152 8.91 8.74 -3.54
C PHE A 152 8.85 7.65 -2.46
N ASN A 153 8.70 8.08 -1.22
CA ASN A 153 8.49 7.20 -0.08
C ASN A 153 7.84 8.01 1.06
N SER A 154 7.68 7.40 2.23
CA SER A 154 7.14 8.06 3.44
C SER A 154 7.93 9.29 3.93
N GLY A 155 9.16 9.48 3.50
CA GLY A 155 9.94 10.70 3.73
C GLY A 155 9.61 11.78 2.72
N MET A 156 9.59 11.43 1.43
CA MET A 156 9.21 12.37 0.38
C MET A 156 7.77 12.87 0.52
N THR A 157 6.84 12.04 1.03
CA THR A 157 5.47 12.51 1.33
C THR A 157 5.46 13.69 2.29
N LYS A 158 6.41 13.76 3.25
CA LYS A 158 6.53 14.88 4.18
C LYS A 158 6.92 16.17 3.49
N VAL A 159 7.88 16.12 2.56
CA VAL A 159 8.29 17.28 1.75
C VAL A 159 7.12 17.76 0.91
N TYR A 160 6.51 16.86 0.12
CA TYR A 160 5.46 17.26 -0.82
C TYR A 160 4.16 17.67 -0.13
N SER A 161 3.84 17.13 1.05
CA SER A 161 2.67 17.56 1.83
C SER A 161 2.75 19.02 2.31
N LEU A 162 3.95 19.62 2.32
CA LEU A 162 4.15 21.04 2.63
C LEU A 162 4.09 21.94 1.39
N LEU A 163 4.14 21.36 0.19
CA LEU A 163 4.23 22.10 -1.07
C LEU A 163 2.94 22.01 -1.89
N VAL A 164 2.25 20.88 -1.84
CA VAL A 164 1.04 20.60 -2.62
C VAL A 164 -0.19 20.85 -1.73
N PRO A 165 -1.11 21.76 -2.10
CA PRO A 165 -2.34 22.00 -1.36
C PRO A 165 -3.18 20.72 -1.24
N GLY A 166 -3.76 20.47 -0.06
CA GLY A 166 -4.60 19.30 0.17
C GLY A 166 -3.88 17.94 0.07
N PHE A 167 -2.54 17.93 0.13
CA PHE A 167 -1.75 16.70 0.02
C PHE A 167 -1.27 16.22 1.39
N ILE A 168 -1.48 14.94 1.68
CA ILE A 168 -1.19 14.38 3.01
C ILE A 168 0.20 13.75 3.13
N ILE A 169 0.65 13.55 4.37
CA ILE A 169 1.73 12.63 4.73
C ILE A 169 1.14 11.22 4.73
N TYR A 170 1.22 10.55 3.58
CA TYR A 170 0.92 9.12 3.49
C TYR A 170 2.14 8.31 3.95
N ASP A 171 2.30 8.22 5.27
CA ASP A 171 3.24 7.30 5.89
C ASP A 171 2.58 6.01 6.37
N SER A 172 3.40 5.10 6.87
CA SER A 172 2.98 3.79 7.35
C SER A 172 1.84 3.79 8.38
N ARG A 173 1.69 4.84 9.22
CA ARG A 173 0.60 4.89 10.21
C ARG A 173 -0.68 5.40 9.57
N VAL A 174 -0.59 6.46 8.77
CA VAL A 174 -1.75 6.99 8.05
C VAL A 174 -2.31 5.93 7.09
N ALA A 175 -1.44 5.22 6.36
CA ALA A 175 -1.83 4.10 5.51
C ALA A 175 -2.53 2.98 6.30
N ALA A 176 -1.98 2.60 7.45
CA ALA A 176 -2.56 1.57 8.32
C ALA A 176 -3.95 1.98 8.83
N ALA A 177 -4.13 3.24 9.26
CA ALA A 177 -5.41 3.74 9.72
C ALA A 177 -6.45 3.77 8.59
N LEU A 178 -6.09 4.27 7.40
CA LEU A 178 -6.96 4.27 6.23
C LEU A 178 -7.43 2.86 5.86
N ALA A 179 -6.49 1.91 5.77
CA ALA A 179 -6.82 0.51 5.53
C ALA A 179 -7.75 -0.05 6.62
N TRP A 180 -7.54 0.35 7.88
CA TRP A 180 -8.37 -0.13 8.99
C TRP A 180 -9.81 0.38 8.86
N PHE A 181 -10.00 1.67 8.59
CA PHE A 181 -11.34 2.22 8.38
C PHE A 181 -12.03 1.62 7.15
N VAL A 182 -11.30 1.35 6.06
CA VAL A 182 -11.86 0.64 4.90
C VAL A 182 -12.29 -0.78 5.28
N ASN A 183 -11.50 -1.49 6.08
CA ASN A 183 -11.84 -2.82 6.55
C ASN A 183 -13.09 -2.82 7.44
N GLU A 184 -13.19 -1.87 8.38
CA GLU A 184 -14.38 -1.67 9.22
C GLU A 184 -15.62 -1.34 8.40
N TRP A 185 -15.49 -0.47 7.39
CA TRP A 185 -16.60 -0.19 6.47
C TRP A 185 -17.01 -1.43 5.68
N CYS A 186 -16.05 -2.22 5.20
CA CYS A 186 -16.34 -3.47 4.51
C CYS A 186 -17.10 -4.44 5.42
N GLU A 187 -16.69 -4.59 6.69
CA GLU A 187 -17.41 -5.40 7.68
C GLU A 187 -18.84 -4.90 7.91
N LYS A 188 -19.01 -3.60 8.15
CA LYS A 188 -20.34 -2.99 8.41
C LYS A 188 -21.29 -3.01 7.20
N THR A 189 -20.77 -3.25 6.00
CA THR A 189 -21.54 -3.28 4.75
C THR A 189 -21.50 -4.65 4.07
N ASP A 190 -21.13 -5.70 4.82
CA ASP A 190 -21.08 -7.10 4.37
C ASP A 190 -20.24 -7.33 3.10
N ARG A 191 -19.21 -6.51 2.88
CA ARG A 191 -18.26 -6.67 1.77
C ARG A 191 -17.20 -7.71 2.14
N LYS A 192 -17.21 -8.80 1.38
CA LYS A 192 -16.24 -9.91 1.51
C LYS A 192 -14.83 -9.54 1.03
N ILE A 193 -14.71 -8.58 0.12
CA ILE A 193 -13.43 -8.17 -0.49
C ILE A 193 -13.32 -6.65 -0.40
N VAL A 194 -12.10 -6.15 -0.18
CA VAL A 194 -11.83 -4.71 -0.21
C VAL A 194 -11.92 -4.20 -1.65
N PRO A 195 -12.74 -3.16 -1.94
CA PRO A 195 -12.78 -2.55 -3.27
C PRO A 195 -11.40 -2.07 -3.71
N THR A 196 -11.06 -2.32 -4.97
CA THR A 196 -9.70 -2.09 -5.50
C THR A 196 -9.23 -0.65 -5.33
N LEU A 197 -10.12 0.34 -5.48
CA LEU A 197 -9.77 1.75 -5.34
C LEU A 197 -9.62 2.20 -3.87
N LEU A 198 -10.03 1.36 -2.92
CA LEU A 198 -9.91 1.57 -1.48
C LEU A 198 -8.88 0.62 -0.82
N ALA A 199 -8.22 -0.24 -1.60
CA ALA A 199 -7.19 -1.18 -1.15
C ALA A 199 -5.84 -0.48 -0.87
N PHE A 200 -5.85 0.48 0.05
CA PHE A 200 -4.71 1.31 0.42
C PHE A 200 -3.49 0.47 0.82
N PRO A 201 -2.36 0.55 0.07
CA PRO A 201 -1.18 -0.23 0.38
C PRO A 201 -0.58 0.14 1.73
N CYS A 202 -0.30 -0.88 2.53
CA CYS A 202 0.25 -0.76 3.87
C CYS A 202 1.78 -0.88 3.87
N MET A 203 2.43 -0.29 4.87
CA MET A 203 3.90 -0.35 5.04
C MET A 203 4.22 -0.95 6.42
N PRO A 204 5.30 -1.75 6.53
CA PRO A 204 5.67 -2.37 7.79
C PRO A 204 6.00 -1.33 8.89
N ALA A 205 5.90 -1.77 10.13
CA ALA A 205 6.39 -0.99 11.26
C ALA A 205 7.92 -0.92 11.22
N LYS A 206 8.48 0.28 11.47
CA LYS A 206 9.93 0.41 11.72
C LYS A 206 10.20 -0.03 13.16
N GLU A 207 10.83 -1.18 13.32
CA GLU A 207 11.10 -1.82 14.61
C GLU A 207 12.57 -2.29 14.66
N GLY A 208 13.13 -2.37 15.87
CA GLY A 208 14.44 -3.01 16.07
C GLY A 208 14.33 -4.53 16.03
N GLU A 209 15.46 -5.24 16.13
CA GLU A 209 15.50 -6.71 16.03
C GLU A 209 14.63 -7.42 17.07
N ASN A 210 14.53 -6.87 18.29
CA ASN A 210 13.75 -7.43 19.40
C ASN A 210 12.83 -6.37 20.01
N PRO A 211 11.71 -6.01 19.34
CA PRO A 211 10.82 -4.99 19.86
C PRO A 211 9.98 -5.59 21.00
N ARG A 212 9.78 -4.81 22.07
CA ARG A 212 8.88 -5.20 23.18
C ARG A 212 7.47 -5.54 22.70
N ILE A 213 7.00 -4.85 21.66
CA ILE A 213 5.69 -5.02 21.03
C ILE A 213 5.90 -5.00 19.52
N ARG A 214 5.40 -6.01 18.81
CA ARG A 214 5.32 -6.00 17.35
C ARG A 214 4.06 -5.26 16.92
N LYS A 215 4.23 -4.14 16.21
CA LYS A 215 3.12 -3.29 15.77
C LYS A 215 2.52 -3.83 14.48
N SER A 216 1.21 -4.07 14.49
CA SER A 216 0.47 -4.34 13.26
C SER A 216 0.14 -3.04 12.54
N ARG A 217 0.38 -3.02 11.23
CA ARG A 217 0.09 -1.89 10.32
C ARG A 217 -0.62 -2.32 9.05
N ASN A 218 -1.13 -3.54 9.02
CA ASN A 218 -1.94 -4.06 7.93
C ASN A 218 -3.14 -4.79 8.55
N PRO A 219 -4.37 -4.29 8.36
CA PRO A 219 -5.58 -4.88 8.92
C PRO A 219 -6.16 -6.02 8.07
N SER A 220 -5.39 -6.55 7.11
CA SER A 220 -5.86 -7.64 6.26
C SER A 220 -6.41 -8.79 7.09
N ASN A 221 -7.62 -9.24 6.77
CA ASN A 221 -8.29 -10.32 7.47
C ASN A 221 -9.12 -11.16 6.48
N GLY A 222 -8.77 -12.44 6.35
CA GLY A 222 -9.40 -13.35 5.39
C GLY A 222 -9.25 -12.84 3.96
N THR A 223 -10.38 -12.69 3.25
CA THR A 223 -10.46 -12.22 1.86
C THR A 223 -10.36 -10.69 1.71
N ARG A 224 -10.33 -9.94 2.82
CA ARG A 224 -10.10 -8.50 2.81
C ARG A 224 -8.62 -8.22 2.94
N GLU A 225 -7.94 -8.16 1.80
CA GLU A 225 -6.49 -7.97 1.73
C GLU A 225 -6.13 -6.53 1.35
N PHE A 226 -5.11 -6.00 2.00
CA PHE A 226 -4.45 -4.75 1.66
C PHE A 226 -3.02 -5.04 1.20
N PRO A 227 -2.63 -4.57 0.01
CA PRO A 227 -1.31 -4.86 -0.54
C PRO A 227 -0.20 -4.23 0.32
N GLN A 228 1.00 -4.79 0.23
CA GLN A 228 2.18 -4.18 0.84
C GLN A 228 2.82 -3.18 -0.14
N LEU A 229 3.11 -1.97 0.34
CA LEU A 229 3.84 -0.97 -0.42
C LEU A 229 5.34 -1.19 -0.28
N ASN A 230 5.97 -1.58 -1.40
CA ASN A 230 7.41 -1.77 -1.48
C ASN A 230 8.08 -0.53 -2.11
N ASN A 231 9.38 -0.62 -2.43
CA ASN A 231 10.21 0.51 -2.93
C ASN A 231 9.83 0.98 -4.36
N GLN A 232 8.54 1.20 -4.63
CA GLN A 232 7.99 1.62 -5.91
C GLN A 232 7.50 3.07 -5.80
N ALA A 233 8.36 4.01 -6.20
CA ALA A 233 8.13 5.45 -6.04
C ALA A 233 6.79 5.90 -6.65
N ARG A 234 6.51 5.49 -7.89
CA ARG A 234 5.30 5.90 -8.61
C ARG A 234 4.03 5.37 -7.96
N VAL A 235 4.04 4.11 -7.50
CA VAL A 235 2.92 3.49 -6.79
C VAL A 235 2.67 4.21 -5.46
N HIS A 236 3.72 4.56 -4.70
CA HIS A 236 3.54 5.35 -3.47
C HIS A 236 2.94 6.72 -3.79
N ALA A 237 3.44 7.43 -4.81
CA ALA A 237 2.90 8.73 -5.22
C ALA A 237 1.42 8.64 -5.61
N GLN A 238 1.07 7.65 -6.44
CA GLN A 238 -0.31 7.38 -6.85
C GLN A 238 -1.22 7.20 -5.63
N TRP A 239 -0.87 6.32 -4.70
CA TRP A 239 -1.72 6.06 -3.53
C TRP A 239 -1.77 7.23 -2.54
N ASN A 240 -0.72 8.06 -2.46
CA ASN A 240 -0.78 9.29 -1.69
C ASN A 240 -1.74 10.31 -2.33
N ILE A 241 -1.76 10.41 -3.66
CA ILE A 241 -2.72 11.23 -4.41
C ILE A 241 -4.16 10.76 -4.10
N ARG A 242 -4.45 9.46 -4.22
CA ARG A 242 -5.79 8.90 -3.90
C ARG A 242 -6.19 9.16 -2.47
N ALA A 243 -5.30 8.89 -1.52
CA ALA A 243 -5.58 9.11 -0.10
C ALA A 243 -5.86 10.58 0.20
N SER A 244 -5.11 11.49 -0.44
CA SER A 244 -5.32 12.94 -0.34
C SER A 244 -6.69 13.35 -0.90
N TRP A 245 -7.06 12.88 -2.10
CA TRP A 245 -8.36 13.16 -2.71
C TRP A 245 -9.51 12.59 -1.90
N LEU A 246 -9.37 11.37 -1.39
CA LEU A 246 -10.38 10.69 -0.61
C LEU A 246 -10.65 11.42 0.70
N LEU A 247 -9.60 11.71 1.47
CA LEU A 247 -9.75 12.37 2.77
C LEU A 247 -10.24 13.82 2.63
N ASP A 248 -9.83 14.53 1.58
CA ASP A 248 -10.38 15.83 1.22
C ASP A 248 -11.89 15.73 0.92
N ALA A 249 -12.31 14.73 0.15
CA ALA A 249 -13.73 14.48 -0.12
C ALA A 249 -14.51 14.14 1.15
N CYS A 250 -14.00 13.27 2.02
CA CYS A 250 -14.63 12.93 3.29
C CYS A 250 -14.76 14.15 4.22
N LEU A 251 -13.71 14.96 4.34
CA LEU A 251 -13.75 16.14 5.18
C LEU A 251 -14.77 17.16 4.66
N ASN A 252 -14.79 17.42 3.35
CA ASN A 252 -15.76 18.33 2.73
C ASN A 252 -17.19 17.80 2.82
N HIS A 253 -17.42 16.50 2.61
CA HIS A 253 -18.73 15.89 2.71
C HIS A 253 -19.27 15.89 4.15
N SER A 254 -18.39 15.72 5.14
CA SER A 254 -18.76 15.73 6.55
C SER A 254 -19.31 17.08 7.04
N ASN A 255 -18.97 18.20 6.37
CA ASN A 255 -19.18 19.56 6.90
C ASN A 255 -18.75 19.69 8.38
N SER A 256 -17.74 18.91 8.79
CA SER A 256 -17.38 18.79 10.20
C SER A 256 -16.77 20.09 10.73
N ILE A 257 -17.26 20.51 11.89
CA ILE A 257 -16.66 21.60 12.68
C ILE A 257 -15.54 21.11 13.61
N GLN A 258 -15.29 19.79 13.65
CA GLN A 258 -14.30 19.20 14.56
C GLN A 258 -12.88 19.25 13.99
N PHE A 259 -12.74 19.25 12.67
CA PHE A 259 -11.47 19.32 11.95
C PHE A 259 -11.45 20.57 11.08
N ASN A 260 -10.52 21.48 11.34
CA ASN A 260 -10.39 22.74 10.60
C ASN A 260 -9.80 22.54 9.20
N ASN A 261 -9.02 21.48 9.01
CA ASN A 261 -8.31 21.22 7.78
C ASN A 261 -7.89 19.74 7.68
N LEU A 262 -7.44 19.36 6.49
CA LEU A 262 -7.00 18.00 6.18
C LEU A 262 -5.80 17.54 7.04
N ARG A 263 -4.94 18.46 7.50
CA ARG A 263 -3.78 18.13 8.34
C ARG A 263 -4.19 17.63 9.71
N GLU A 264 -5.25 18.18 10.28
CA GLU A 264 -5.81 17.72 11.56
C GLU A 264 -6.36 16.29 11.44
N LEU A 265 -7.09 15.98 10.36
CA LEU A 265 -7.59 14.63 10.08
C LEU A 265 -6.44 13.64 9.85
N GLU A 266 -5.43 14.02 9.06
CA GLU A 266 -4.22 13.24 8.86
C GLU A 266 -3.51 12.94 10.19
N ALA A 267 -3.39 13.93 11.09
CA ALA A 267 -2.76 13.77 12.39
C ALA A 267 -3.55 12.82 13.30
N ALA A 268 -4.88 12.84 13.25
CA ALA A 268 -5.72 11.85 13.93
C ALA A 268 -5.46 10.43 13.40
N LEU A 269 -5.44 10.25 12.08
CA LEU A 269 -5.13 8.96 11.44
C LEU A 269 -3.72 8.46 11.78
N PHE A 270 -2.75 9.37 11.86
CA PHE A 270 -1.38 9.03 12.27
C PHE A 270 -1.32 8.45 13.69
N MET A 271 -2.15 8.96 14.60
CA MET A 271 -2.27 8.40 15.95
C MET A 271 -3.00 7.06 15.94
N TRP A 272 -4.12 6.97 15.22
CA TRP A 272 -4.92 5.76 15.08
C TRP A 272 -4.09 4.57 14.57
N GLY A 273 -3.32 4.79 13.50
CA GLY A 273 -2.52 3.75 12.84
C GLY A 273 -1.15 3.49 13.49
N TYR A 274 -0.94 3.88 14.74
CA TYR A 274 0.30 3.57 15.46
C TYR A 274 0.52 2.05 15.56
N ASN A 275 -0.53 1.34 15.97
CA ASN A 275 -0.62 -0.11 16.07
C ASN A 275 -2.09 -0.52 15.96
N LEU A 276 -2.41 -1.47 15.09
CA LEU A 276 -3.77 -1.95 14.87
C LEU A 276 -4.17 -3.13 15.78
N ASN A 277 -3.22 -3.72 16.50
CA ASN A 277 -3.54 -4.72 17.51
C ASN A 277 -4.22 -4.03 18.70
N SER A 278 -5.49 -4.34 18.92
CA SER A 278 -6.22 -3.86 20.10
C SER A 278 -5.60 -4.45 21.37
N HIS A 279 -5.44 -3.62 22.41
CA HIS A 279 -5.07 -4.08 23.75
C HIS A 279 -6.35 -4.21 24.60
N GLU A 280 -7.32 -4.97 24.11
CA GLU A 280 -8.29 -5.59 24.99
C GLU A 280 -7.68 -6.92 25.43
N LYS A 281 -7.23 -6.98 26.69
CA LYS A 281 -7.00 -8.26 27.35
C LYS A 281 -8.38 -8.87 27.59
N THR A 282 -8.93 -9.54 26.59
CA THR A 282 -9.93 -10.56 26.85
C THR A 282 -9.18 -11.76 27.44
N GLU A 283 -9.39 -12.01 28.73
CA GLU A 283 -9.09 -13.30 29.37
C GLU A 283 -10.02 -14.39 28.81
N VAL A 284 -9.94 -14.68 27.51
CA VAL A 284 -10.56 -15.87 26.89
C VAL A 284 -9.67 -16.31 25.73
N ASP A 285 -8.42 -16.67 26.04
CA ASP A 285 -7.62 -17.48 25.13
C ASP A 285 -6.87 -18.55 25.92
N ARG A 286 -7.67 -19.34 26.63
CA ARG A 286 -7.35 -20.72 27.00
C ARG A 286 -8.65 -21.50 26.90
N THR A 287 -8.58 -22.59 26.15
CA THR A 287 -9.65 -23.57 25.90
C THR A 287 -10.75 -23.10 24.95
N SER A 288 -10.71 -23.58 23.70
CA SER A 288 -11.51 -24.75 23.32
C SER A 288 -11.31 -25.08 21.84
N ASP A 289 -10.80 -26.28 21.59
CA ASP A 289 -11.17 -27.04 20.40
C ASP A 289 -12.70 -27.17 20.43
N VAL A 290 -13.39 -26.66 19.41
CA VAL A 290 -14.82 -26.95 19.18
C VAL A 290 -15.00 -27.32 17.73
N GLU A 291 -15.35 -28.59 17.54
CA GLU A 291 -15.95 -29.15 16.33
C GLU A 291 -17.16 -28.28 15.92
N LEU A 292 -17.14 -27.78 14.68
CA LEU A 292 -18.31 -27.14 14.09
C LEU A 292 -19.12 -28.20 13.34
N ASP A 293 -20.25 -28.51 13.96
CA ASP A 293 -21.31 -29.39 13.51
C ASP A 293 -21.89 -28.91 12.17
N GLU A 294 -22.06 -29.85 11.25
CA GLU A 294 -22.81 -29.67 10.02
C GLU A 294 -24.27 -29.38 10.36
N LEU A 295 -24.91 -28.39 9.70
CA LEU A 295 -26.28 -28.50 9.21
C LEU A 295 -26.71 -27.31 8.35
N ALA A 296 -27.02 -27.64 7.09
CA ALA A 296 -28.06 -27.08 6.22
C ALA A 296 -27.96 -25.62 5.75
N VAL A 297 -27.23 -25.41 4.64
CA VAL A 297 -27.68 -24.50 3.57
C VAL A 297 -27.69 -25.30 2.26
N SER A 298 -28.85 -25.89 1.97
CA SER A 298 -29.15 -26.55 0.71
C SER A 298 -29.78 -25.56 -0.27
N GLU A 299 -29.32 -25.62 -1.52
CA GLU A 299 -29.95 -25.16 -2.77
C GLU A 299 -29.77 -23.70 -3.21
N VAL A 300 -28.53 -23.37 -3.59
CA VAL A 300 -28.26 -22.90 -4.97
C VAL A 300 -26.98 -23.58 -5.45
N ILE A 301 -27.10 -24.53 -6.38
CA ILE A 301 -25.98 -25.21 -7.03
C ILE A 301 -25.25 -24.19 -7.91
N ALA A 302 -24.12 -23.66 -7.45
CA ALA A 302 -23.06 -23.19 -8.33
C ALA A 302 -21.99 -24.29 -8.31
N ARG A 303 -21.84 -25.01 -9.42
CA ARG A 303 -20.81 -26.05 -9.58
C ARG A 303 -19.44 -25.45 -9.20
N GLN A 304 -18.77 -26.02 -8.20
CA GLN A 304 -17.34 -25.77 -8.03
C GLN A 304 -16.62 -26.24 -9.32
N PRO A 305 -15.77 -25.41 -9.93
CA PRO A 305 -15.04 -25.84 -11.11
C PRO A 305 -14.17 -27.06 -10.78
N ASP A 306 -14.05 -27.99 -11.72
CA ASP A 306 -13.16 -29.14 -11.55
C ASP A 306 -11.70 -28.68 -11.51
N TRP A 307 -10.88 -29.34 -10.69
CA TRP A 307 -9.44 -29.13 -10.68
C TRP A 307 -8.84 -29.46 -12.05
N LEU A 308 -8.22 -28.46 -12.68
CA LEU A 308 -7.56 -28.59 -13.97
C LEU A 308 -6.15 -29.12 -13.79
N GLN A 309 -5.78 -30.12 -14.59
CA GLN A 309 -4.43 -30.70 -14.58
C GLN A 309 -3.50 -29.96 -15.54
N ASP A 310 -2.26 -29.73 -15.14
CA ASP A 310 -1.24 -29.09 -15.98
C ASP A 310 0.18 -29.59 -15.62
N LYS A 311 1.19 -29.17 -16.38
CA LYS A 311 2.59 -29.59 -16.22
C LYS A 311 3.54 -28.42 -16.35
N THR A 312 4.51 -28.33 -15.44
CA THR A 312 5.59 -27.32 -15.53
C THR A 312 6.35 -27.44 -16.86
N LEU A 313 6.71 -26.31 -17.47
CA LEU A 313 7.22 -26.29 -18.85
C LEU A 313 8.53 -27.06 -19.04
N SER A 314 9.45 -26.98 -18.08
CA SER A 314 10.78 -27.62 -18.17
C SER A 314 10.78 -29.08 -17.73
N LYS A 315 10.45 -29.34 -16.46
CA LYS A 315 10.57 -30.69 -15.86
C LYS A 315 9.31 -31.55 -16.09
N LYS A 316 8.28 -31.01 -16.74
CA LYS A 316 6.99 -31.67 -16.96
C LYS A 316 6.37 -32.24 -15.68
N LYS A 317 6.70 -31.64 -14.52
CA LYS A 317 6.12 -32.03 -13.22
C LYS A 317 4.63 -31.71 -13.24
N PRO A 318 3.76 -32.69 -12.93
CA PRO A 318 2.33 -32.46 -12.87
C PRO A 318 1.97 -31.56 -11.68
N PHE A 319 0.92 -30.79 -11.84
CA PHE A 319 0.24 -30.05 -10.78
C PHE A 319 -1.22 -29.86 -11.18
N GLN A 320 -2.06 -29.52 -10.22
CA GLN A 320 -3.45 -29.20 -10.46
C GLN A 320 -3.76 -27.80 -9.97
N TRP A 321 -4.74 -27.15 -10.60
CA TRP A 321 -5.13 -25.80 -10.25
C TRP A 321 -6.61 -25.54 -10.49
N ILE A 322 -7.13 -24.52 -9.83
CA ILE A 322 -8.51 -24.06 -9.97
C ILE A 322 -8.53 -22.53 -9.84
N PHE A 323 -9.40 -21.86 -10.58
CA PHE A 323 -9.78 -20.48 -10.25
C PHE A 323 -10.99 -20.54 -9.31
N ASP A 324 -10.75 -20.25 -8.04
CA ASP A 324 -11.79 -20.21 -7.02
C ASP A 324 -12.43 -18.83 -7.05
N VAL A 325 -13.66 -18.77 -7.56
CA VAL A 325 -14.44 -17.53 -7.72
C VAL A 325 -14.79 -16.92 -6.36
N GLU A 326 -15.03 -17.74 -5.33
CA GLU A 326 -15.37 -17.24 -4.00
C GLU A 326 -14.15 -16.62 -3.31
N ARG A 327 -12.97 -17.21 -3.51
CA ARG A 327 -11.70 -16.69 -2.98
C ARG A 327 -11.02 -15.68 -3.88
N ASP A 328 -11.58 -15.42 -5.06
CA ASP A 328 -11.01 -14.56 -6.11
C ASP A 328 -9.52 -14.86 -6.36
N ALA A 329 -9.19 -16.14 -6.53
CA ALA A 329 -7.81 -16.61 -6.56
C ALA A 329 -7.59 -17.83 -7.45
N LEU A 330 -6.43 -17.87 -8.10
CA LEU A 330 -5.86 -19.11 -8.63
C LEU A 330 -5.22 -19.90 -7.49
N ILE A 331 -5.75 -21.09 -7.23
CA ILE A 331 -5.20 -22.04 -6.26
C ILE A 331 -4.43 -23.09 -7.02
N ILE A 332 -3.17 -23.29 -6.66
CA ILE A 332 -2.29 -24.30 -7.24
C ILE A 332 -1.95 -25.34 -6.17
N ASP A 333 -2.18 -26.61 -6.51
CA ASP A 333 -1.76 -27.75 -5.72
C ASP A 333 -0.69 -28.54 -6.49
N ARG A 334 0.52 -28.54 -5.92
CA ARG A 334 1.70 -29.24 -6.44
C ARG A 334 2.13 -30.41 -5.54
N GLY A 335 1.26 -30.90 -4.67
CA GLY A 335 1.53 -32.00 -3.74
C GLY A 335 2.41 -31.61 -2.55
N LEU A 336 2.39 -30.33 -2.14
CA LEU A 336 3.02 -29.86 -0.91
C LEU A 336 2.00 -29.79 0.23
N LYS A 337 2.49 -29.61 1.47
CA LYS A 337 1.63 -29.47 2.67
C LYS A 337 0.63 -28.32 2.53
N ASP A 338 1.09 -27.21 1.95
CA ASP A 338 0.29 -26.01 1.72
C ASP A 338 0.11 -25.78 0.21
N ARG A 339 -1.08 -25.30 -0.17
CA ARG A 339 -1.41 -24.90 -1.54
C ARG A 339 -0.89 -23.48 -1.80
N ASP A 340 -0.44 -23.21 -3.02
CA ASP A 340 -0.07 -21.86 -3.42
C ASP A 340 -1.33 -21.10 -3.85
N ILE A 341 -1.54 -19.91 -3.29
CA ILE A 341 -2.73 -19.08 -3.54
C ILE A 341 -2.29 -17.77 -4.20
N PHE A 342 -2.71 -17.56 -5.44
CA PHE A 342 -2.47 -16.34 -6.22
C PHE A 342 -3.80 -15.61 -6.39
N THR A 343 -4.07 -14.62 -5.54
CA THR A 343 -5.27 -13.78 -5.67
C THR A 343 -5.26 -13.02 -6.98
N THR A 344 -6.44 -12.67 -7.51
CA THR A 344 -6.56 -11.84 -8.71
C THR A 344 -5.79 -10.53 -8.54
N THR A 345 -5.76 -9.96 -7.33
CA THR A 345 -4.93 -8.80 -6.97
C THR A 345 -3.43 -9.08 -7.14
N HIS A 346 -2.92 -10.22 -6.65
CA HIS A 346 -1.51 -10.57 -6.85
C HIS A 346 -1.17 -10.71 -8.33
N ILE A 347 -2.03 -11.35 -9.12
CA ILE A 347 -1.79 -11.53 -10.55
C ILE A 347 -1.86 -10.18 -11.27
N PHE A 348 -2.83 -9.32 -10.92
CA PHE A 348 -2.93 -7.96 -11.45
C PHE A 348 -1.65 -7.15 -11.19
N ILE A 349 -1.18 -7.10 -9.95
CA ILE A 349 0.07 -6.41 -9.58
C ILE A 349 1.25 -7.02 -10.35
N LEU A 350 1.31 -8.34 -10.45
CA LEU A 350 2.36 -9.05 -11.17
C LEU A 350 2.42 -8.65 -12.65
N LEU A 351 1.28 -8.62 -13.34
CA LEU A 351 1.24 -8.26 -14.77
C LEU A 351 1.65 -6.81 -14.98
N HIS A 352 1.20 -5.89 -14.12
CA HIS A 352 1.63 -4.48 -14.18
C HIS A 352 3.13 -4.34 -13.90
N GLN A 353 3.69 -5.06 -12.92
CA GLN A 353 5.14 -5.05 -12.66
C GLN A 353 5.94 -5.57 -13.86
N LEU A 354 5.53 -6.69 -14.46
CA LEU A 354 6.21 -7.25 -15.62
C LEU A 354 6.10 -6.32 -16.84
N TYR A 355 4.96 -5.66 -17.01
CA TYR A 355 4.77 -4.70 -18.10
C TYR A 355 5.57 -3.41 -17.90
N ASP A 356 5.64 -2.91 -16.67
CA ASP A 356 6.46 -1.73 -16.34
C ASP A 356 7.96 -2.00 -16.59
N GLU A 357 8.41 -3.23 -16.31
CA GLU A 357 9.82 -3.60 -16.44
C GLU A 357 10.20 -4.05 -17.86
N PHE A 358 9.32 -4.77 -18.55
CA PHE A 358 9.63 -5.41 -19.84
C PHE A 358 8.69 -5.01 -20.98
N GLY A 359 7.56 -4.35 -20.72
CA GLY A 359 6.52 -4.11 -21.73
C GLY A 359 6.05 -5.42 -22.37
N HIS A 360 6.13 -5.49 -23.70
CA HIS A 360 5.85 -6.70 -24.49
C HIS A 360 7.12 -7.50 -24.86
N GLU A 361 8.28 -7.14 -24.30
CA GLU A 361 9.54 -7.85 -24.54
C GLU A 361 9.63 -9.16 -23.75
N TRP A 362 10.62 -9.98 -24.11
CA TRP A 362 10.84 -11.27 -23.48
C TRP A 362 11.56 -11.14 -22.13
N PHE A 363 11.03 -11.78 -21.09
CA PHE A 363 11.60 -11.84 -19.74
C PHE A 363 11.82 -13.29 -19.26
N PRO A 364 12.78 -13.53 -18.34
CA PRO A 364 13.09 -14.88 -17.86
C PRO A 364 12.17 -15.32 -16.71
N LEU A 365 12.20 -16.62 -16.40
CA LEU A 365 11.51 -17.18 -15.23
C LEU A 365 12.04 -16.65 -13.89
N ALA A 366 13.36 -16.45 -13.75
CA ALA A 366 14.03 -15.85 -12.58
C ALA A 366 13.50 -16.30 -11.21
N ASN A 367 13.54 -17.62 -10.92
CA ASN A 367 12.96 -18.20 -9.72
C ASN A 367 13.91 -19.12 -8.94
N ASN A 368 15.22 -18.88 -9.02
CA ASN A 368 16.20 -19.64 -8.26
C ASN A 368 16.20 -19.15 -6.79
N VAL A 369 16.01 -20.10 -5.86
CA VAL A 369 15.84 -19.81 -4.43
C VAL A 369 17.05 -19.12 -3.83
N GLN A 370 18.25 -19.61 -4.14
CA GLN A 370 19.47 -19.07 -3.57
C GLN A 370 19.68 -17.61 -3.98
N THR A 371 19.53 -17.32 -5.27
CA THR A 371 19.67 -15.98 -5.82
C THR A 371 18.52 -15.04 -5.41
N LEU A 372 17.34 -15.58 -5.09
CA LEU A 372 16.25 -14.81 -4.53
C LEU A 372 16.54 -14.38 -3.08
N GLU A 373 17.07 -15.29 -2.26
CA GLU A 373 17.42 -15.03 -0.85
C GLU A 373 18.58 -14.06 -0.68
N ASP A 374 19.64 -14.22 -1.49
CA ASP A 374 20.80 -13.32 -1.46
C ASP A 374 20.57 -12.00 -2.23
N GLY A 375 19.44 -11.88 -2.91
CA GLY A 375 19.01 -10.69 -3.65
C GLY A 375 19.60 -10.54 -5.05
N SER A 376 20.51 -11.42 -5.49
CA SER A 376 21.23 -11.35 -6.77
C SER A 376 20.44 -11.85 -7.99
N GLU A 377 19.23 -12.40 -7.79
CA GLU A 377 18.38 -12.89 -8.88
C GLU A 377 18.04 -11.78 -9.88
N GLN A 378 18.11 -12.13 -11.16
CA GLN A 378 17.83 -11.21 -12.25
C GLN A 378 16.34 -10.83 -12.30
N PRO A 379 15.97 -9.68 -12.90
CA PRO A 379 14.60 -9.35 -13.22
C PRO A 379 13.87 -10.47 -13.98
N GLY A 380 12.61 -10.75 -13.61
CA GLY A 380 11.79 -11.77 -14.25
C GLY A 380 10.63 -12.24 -13.36
N LEU A 381 9.91 -13.27 -13.82
CA LEU A 381 8.62 -13.69 -13.23
C LEU A 381 8.72 -14.03 -11.73
N GLY A 382 9.68 -14.86 -11.34
CA GLY A 382 9.87 -15.28 -9.95
C GLY A 382 10.33 -14.13 -9.05
N LYS A 383 11.21 -13.26 -9.54
CA LYS A 383 11.66 -12.05 -8.82
C LYS A 383 10.52 -11.06 -8.61
N ALA A 384 9.65 -10.88 -9.61
CA ALA A 384 8.45 -10.06 -9.49
C ALA A 384 7.50 -10.63 -8.43
N LEU A 385 7.22 -11.94 -8.46
CA LEU A 385 6.41 -12.60 -7.43
C LEU A 385 7.02 -12.50 -6.02
N TYR A 386 8.34 -12.68 -5.89
CA TYR A 386 9.05 -12.49 -4.63
C TYR A 386 8.93 -11.06 -4.10
N SER A 387 8.89 -10.08 -5.02
CA SER A 387 8.69 -8.68 -4.69
C SER A 387 7.26 -8.35 -4.26
N ILE A 388 6.27 -9.19 -4.58
CA ILE A 388 4.89 -9.07 -4.07
C ILE A 388 4.78 -9.71 -2.69
N LYS A 389 5.31 -10.93 -2.55
CA LYS A 389 5.33 -11.69 -1.30
C LYS A 389 6.73 -12.28 -1.10
N PRO A 390 7.55 -11.75 -0.16
CA PRO A 390 8.94 -12.18 0.09
C PRO A 390 9.04 -13.60 0.67
N ASN A 391 8.66 -14.59 -0.13
CA ASN A 391 8.62 -16.00 0.20
C ASN A 391 9.14 -16.78 -1.00
N THR A 392 10.23 -17.52 -0.80
CA THR A 392 10.94 -18.23 -1.87
C THR A 392 10.12 -19.39 -2.43
N THR A 393 9.35 -20.09 -1.58
CA THR A 393 8.43 -21.14 -1.98
C THR A 393 7.32 -20.61 -2.89
N TYR A 394 6.77 -19.43 -2.57
CA TYR A 394 5.77 -18.73 -3.37
C TYR A 394 6.35 -18.25 -4.71
N ALA A 395 7.55 -17.65 -4.69
CA ALA A 395 8.24 -17.22 -5.89
C ALA A 395 8.61 -18.40 -6.81
N GLN A 396 8.96 -19.56 -6.26
CA GLN A 396 9.18 -20.79 -7.04
C GLN A 396 7.92 -21.28 -7.76
N ALA A 397 6.72 -21.03 -7.19
CA ALA A 397 5.47 -21.41 -7.82
C ALA A 397 5.19 -20.65 -9.13
N SER A 398 6.02 -19.65 -9.49
CA SER A 398 6.12 -19.09 -10.85
C SER A 398 6.22 -20.14 -11.96
N SER A 399 6.87 -21.28 -11.69
CA SER A 399 7.03 -22.35 -12.70
C SER A 399 5.72 -23.11 -13.02
N GLN A 400 4.73 -22.99 -12.15
CA GLN A 400 3.37 -23.52 -12.29
C GLN A 400 2.43 -22.43 -12.77
N LEU A 401 2.53 -21.22 -12.20
CA LEU A 401 1.70 -20.08 -12.59
C LEU A 401 1.88 -19.72 -14.07
N ALA A 402 3.11 -19.76 -14.60
CA ALA A 402 3.36 -19.42 -16.00
C ALA A 402 2.54 -20.24 -17.01
N PRO A 403 2.53 -21.60 -16.96
CA PRO A 403 1.65 -22.39 -17.82
C PRO A 403 0.17 -22.04 -17.67
N ILE A 404 -0.31 -21.73 -16.46
CA ILE A 404 -1.71 -21.31 -16.26
C ILE A 404 -1.97 -20.00 -17.01
N LEU A 405 -1.12 -19.00 -16.85
CA LEU A 405 -1.26 -17.70 -17.54
C LEU A 405 -1.10 -17.81 -19.06
N MET A 406 -0.40 -18.83 -19.56
CA MET A 406 -0.41 -19.14 -21.00
C MET A 406 -1.79 -19.64 -21.48
N ARG A 407 -2.53 -20.40 -20.65
CA ARG A 407 -3.89 -20.86 -21.00
C ARG A 407 -4.90 -19.73 -21.06
N TYR A 408 -4.67 -18.65 -20.32
CA TYR A 408 -5.44 -17.41 -20.41
C TYR A 408 -4.95 -16.47 -21.53
N GLU A 409 -4.04 -16.93 -22.39
CA GLU A 409 -3.43 -16.13 -23.46
C GLU A 409 -2.77 -14.83 -22.92
N ILE A 410 -2.37 -14.81 -21.65
CA ILE A 410 -1.68 -13.67 -21.03
C ILE A 410 -0.20 -13.74 -21.37
N PHE A 411 0.38 -14.94 -21.32
CA PHE A 411 1.79 -15.18 -21.63
C PHE A 411 1.98 -15.96 -22.91
N ASP A 412 2.92 -15.48 -23.72
CA ASP A 412 3.60 -16.29 -24.72
C ASP A 412 4.83 -16.95 -24.09
N TRP A 413 5.24 -18.09 -24.64
CA TRP A 413 6.41 -18.81 -24.17
C TRP A 413 7.34 -19.20 -25.32
N LYS A 414 8.64 -19.05 -25.06
CA LYS A 414 9.68 -19.67 -25.89
C LYS A 414 10.74 -20.31 -25.02
N ARG A 415 11.33 -21.39 -25.54
CA ARG A 415 12.51 -21.99 -24.94
C ARG A 415 13.77 -21.30 -25.48
N SER A 416 14.57 -20.70 -24.60
CA SER A 416 15.91 -20.22 -24.95
C SER A 416 16.97 -21.27 -24.57
N SER A 417 18.21 -21.06 -25.02
CA SER A 417 19.36 -21.92 -24.67
C SER A 417 19.70 -21.91 -23.17
N ARG A 418 19.25 -20.90 -22.41
CA ARG A 418 19.61 -20.70 -20.99
C ARG A 418 18.45 -20.87 -20.01
N SER A 419 17.21 -20.56 -20.41
CA SER A 419 16.01 -20.66 -19.55
C SER A 419 14.70 -20.56 -20.33
N ASN A 420 13.56 -20.82 -19.68
CA ASN A 420 12.25 -20.43 -20.21
C ASN A 420 12.16 -18.91 -20.27
N GLN A 421 11.67 -18.39 -21.39
CA GLN A 421 11.34 -16.98 -21.53
C GLN A 421 9.86 -16.81 -21.83
N PHE A 422 9.31 -15.70 -21.35
CA PHE A 422 7.92 -15.34 -21.47
C PHE A 422 7.79 -13.91 -22.00
N ARG A 423 6.65 -13.57 -22.60
CA ARG A 423 6.29 -12.18 -22.88
C ARG A 423 4.79 -11.98 -22.66
N LEU A 424 4.39 -10.77 -22.33
CA LEU A 424 2.98 -10.40 -22.23
C LEU A 424 2.35 -10.29 -23.62
N GLN A 425 1.28 -11.05 -23.87
CA GLN A 425 0.45 -10.93 -25.08
C GLN A 425 -0.53 -9.76 -24.99
N ILE A 426 -1.00 -9.47 -23.78
CA ILE A 426 -1.96 -8.41 -23.51
C ILE A 426 -1.26 -7.25 -22.83
N THR A 427 -1.77 -6.04 -23.05
CA THR A 427 -1.54 -4.96 -22.11
C THR A 427 -2.26 -5.34 -20.80
N PRO A 428 -1.64 -5.16 -19.62
CA PRO A 428 -2.27 -5.52 -18.36
C PRO A 428 -3.67 -4.90 -18.23
N PRO A 429 -4.65 -5.63 -17.69
CA PRO A 429 -6.00 -5.11 -17.53
C PRO A 429 -6.00 -3.79 -16.75
N SER A 430 -6.91 -2.88 -17.09
CA SER A 430 -7.03 -1.56 -16.46
C SER A 430 -7.52 -1.61 -15.02
N SER A 431 -8.23 -2.68 -14.65
CA SER A 431 -8.77 -2.90 -13.32
C SER A 431 -8.65 -4.36 -12.89
N ILE A 432 -8.76 -4.60 -11.58
CA ILE A 432 -8.84 -5.97 -11.03
C ILE A 432 -10.15 -6.64 -11.47
N ALA A 433 -11.23 -5.88 -11.70
CA ALA A 433 -12.47 -6.42 -12.25
C ALA A 433 -12.26 -7.00 -13.66
N ASP A 434 -11.55 -6.28 -14.52
CA ASP A 434 -11.17 -6.76 -15.86
C ASP A 434 -10.28 -8.01 -15.76
N MET A 435 -9.33 -8.02 -14.81
CA MET A 435 -8.49 -9.20 -14.53
C MET A 435 -9.33 -10.39 -14.06
N ARG A 436 -10.33 -10.16 -13.19
CA ARG A 436 -11.24 -11.21 -12.71
C ARG A 436 -12.07 -11.77 -13.84
N MET A 437 -12.60 -10.91 -14.71
CA MET A 437 -13.33 -11.33 -15.91
C MET A 437 -12.43 -12.18 -16.81
N LEU A 438 -11.18 -11.77 -17.03
CA LEU A 438 -10.20 -12.53 -17.80
C LEU A 438 -9.92 -13.92 -17.19
N LEU A 439 -9.73 -13.99 -15.86
CA LEU A 439 -9.48 -15.27 -15.17
C LEU A 439 -10.73 -16.15 -15.05
N ALA A 440 -11.93 -15.58 -15.12
CA ALA A 440 -13.17 -16.35 -15.11
C ALA A 440 -13.50 -17.02 -16.45
N GLN A 441 -12.90 -16.57 -17.57
CA GLN A 441 -13.27 -17.02 -18.92
C GLN A 441 -12.90 -18.47 -19.27
N VAL A 442 -11.96 -19.10 -18.56
CA VAL A 442 -11.44 -20.45 -18.88
C VAL A 442 -11.92 -21.52 -17.87
N ALA A 443 -12.86 -21.17 -16.99
CA ALA A 443 -13.49 -22.11 -16.05
C ALA A 443 -14.59 -23.00 -16.68
N HIS A 444 -14.66 -23.09 -18.02
CA HIS A 444 -15.63 -23.89 -18.77
C HIS A 444 -14.97 -24.81 -19.80
#